data_AF-A0A9E3T479-F1
#
_entry.id   AF-A0A9E3T479-F1
#
_cell.length_a   1.000
_cell.length_b   1.000
_cell.length_c   1.000
_cell.angle_alpha   90.00
_cell.angle_beta   90.00
_cell.angle_gamma   90.00
#
_symmetry.space_group_name_H-M   'P 1'
#
loop_
_entity.id
_entity.type
_entity.pdbx_description
1 polymer ?
#
loop_
_entity_poly.entity_id
_entity_poly.type
_entity_poly.pdbx_seq_one_letter_code
_entity_poly.pdbx_strand_id
1 'polypeptide(L)'
;TLWGISQRYGTTYTKLMALNGLRSIIIYPGQVLQVPGSDNTYVVQKGDSLYLIAKKYGITVDMLKSANGYKSDIIYPGQVFIIPSATSSRTYQDVSRGSIERGVIPYTKEEFDLLARLVTAEADGEPYKAKVAVAAVVINRVKSSIFPNTIKDVIYHVDDYGNYQFTPVLNGWINRPASADAISAAREALSGVDPTNGALYYFDQSSTNAWLWSLPIAARIGNMVFCYGR
;
A
#
# COMPACT_ATOMS: atom_id res chain seq x y z
N THR A 1 -6.78 -37.98 -1.06
CA THR A 1 -6.00 -37.66 0.15
C THR A 1 -6.24 -36.21 0.55
N LEU A 2 -6.04 -35.85 1.81
CA LEU A 2 -6.22 -34.47 2.30
C LEU A 2 -5.35 -33.46 1.53
N TRP A 3 -4.14 -33.85 1.15
CA TRP A 3 -3.24 -33.06 0.29
C TRP A 3 -3.83 -32.81 -1.12
N GLY A 4 -4.39 -33.84 -1.77
CA GLY A 4 -5.02 -33.68 -3.08
C GLY A 4 -6.26 -32.78 -3.04
N ILE A 5 -7.01 -32.82 -1.93
CA ILE A 5 -8.15 -31.92 -1.70
C ILE A 5 -7.63 -30.49 -1.50
N SER A 6 -6.60 -30.30 -0.68
CA SER A 6 -6.06 -28.96 -0.44
C SER A 6 -5.53 -28.32 -1.73
N GLN A 7 -4.81 -29.08 -2.56
CA GLN A 7 -4.37 -28.62 -3.88
C GLN A 7 -5.54 -28.27 -4.81
N ARG A 8 -6.60 -29.10 -4.82
CA ARG A 8 -7.80 -28.85 -5.64
C ARG A 8 -8.51 -27.56 -5.26
N TYR A 9 -8.50 -27.19 -3.98
CA TYR A 9 -9.18 -26.00 -3.45
C TYR A 9 -8.21 -24.85 -3.13
N GLY A 10 -6.99 -24.87 -3.69
CA GLY A 10 -6.05 -23.75 -3.56
C GLY A 10 -5.64 -23.43 -2.12
N THR A 11 -5.55 -24.45 -1.26
CA THR A 11 -5.21 -24.30 0.16
C THR A 11 -4.16 -25.30 0.62
N THR A 12 -3.65 -25.13 1.84
CA THR A 12 -2.73 -26.10 2.44
C THR A 12 -3.53 -27.15 3.22
N TYR A 13 -3.03 -28.39 3.24
CA TYR A 13 -3.65 -29.45 4.03
C TYR A 13 -3.69 -29.08 5.53
N THR A 14 -2.73 -28.30 6.02
CA THR A 14 -2.70 -27.78 7.40
C THR A 14 -3.85 -26.80 7.68
N LYS A 15 -4.15 -25.89 6.75
CA LYS A 15 -5.28 -24.96 6.87
C LYS A 15 -6.62 -25.69 6.77
N LEU A 16 -6.68 -26.69 5.89
CA LEU A 16 -7.84 -27.58 5.76
C LEU A 16 -8.07 -28.40 7.05
N MET A 17 -7.01 -28.88 7.70
CA MET A 17 -7.11 -29.56 9.00
C MET A 17 -7.60 -28.63 10.09
N ALA A 18 -7.04 -27.43 10.18
CA ALA A 18 -7.44 -26.43 11.16
C ALA A 18 -8.92 -26.06 11.03
N LEU A 19 -9.40 -25.87 9.79
CA LEU A 19 -10.80 -25.54 9.49
C LEU A 19 -11.77 -26.67 9.90
N ASN A 20 -11.32 -27.92 9.84
CA ASN A 20 -12.15 -29.09 10.12
C ASN A 20 -11.89 -29.72 11.48
N GLY A 21 -11.12 -29.06 12.36
CA GLY A 21 -10.74 -29.59 13.67
C GLY A 21 -9.98 -30.92 13.61
N LEU A 22 -9.30 -31.21 12.50
CA LEU A 22 -8.60 -32.48 12.30
C LEU A 22 -7.24 -32.47 13.03
N ARG A 23 -6.99 -33.49 13.85
CA ARG A 23 -5.71 -33.71 14.53
C ARG A 23 -4.73 -34.59 13.74
N SER A 24 -5.17 -35.14 12.61
CA SER A 24 -4.38 -36.01 11.73
C SER A 24 -4.77 -35.80 10.27
N ILE A 25 -3.86 -36.16 9.35
CA ILE A 25 -4.06 -36.08 7.88
C ILE A 25 -4.95 -37.21 7.33
N ILE A 26 -5.31 -38.18 8.17
CA ILE A 26 -6.16 -39.32 7.82
C ILE A 26 -7.61 -38.82 7.69
N ILE A 27 -8.23 -39.13 6.55
CA ILE A 27 -9.64 -38.85 6.26
C ILE A 27 -10.31 -40.12 5.75
N TYR A 28 -11.59 -40.29 6.05
CA TYR A 28 -12.35 -41.47 5.66
C TYR A 28 -13.25 -41.19 4.45
N PRO A 29 -13.47 -42.17 3.55
CA PRO A 29 -14.47 -42.06 2.51
C PRO A 29 -15.85 -41.68 3.09
N GLY A 30 -16.51 -40.67 2.53
CA GLY A 30 -17.78 -40.13 3.02
C GLY A 30 -17.66 -39.05 4.10
N GLN A 31 -16.46 -38.77 4.60
CA GLN A 31 -16.21 -37.66 5.52
C GLN A 31 -16.39 -36.31 4.81
N VAL A 32 -17.36 -35.52 5.28
CA VAL A 32 -17.59 -34.16 4.78
C VAL A 32 -16.56 -33.22 5.40
N LEU A 33 -15.85 -32.47 4.55
CA LEU A 33 -14.86 -31.48 4.95
C LEU A 33 -15.30 -30.09 4.49
N GLN A 34 -15.29 -29.12 5.39
CA GLN A 34 -15.37 -27.71 5.08
C GLN A 34 -14.09 -27.28 4.34
N VAL A 35 -14.23 -26.69 3.15
CA VAL A 35 -13.10 -26.14 2.40
C VAL A 35 -13.16 -24.61 2.45
N PRO A 36 -12.01 -23.92 2.60
CA PRO A 36 -11.99 -22.46 2.59
C PRO A 36 -12.62 -21.91 1.29
N GLY A 37 -13.63 -21.04 1.39
CA GLY A 37 -14.22 -20.33 0.24
C GLY A 37 -15.43 -20.98 -0.44
N SER A 38 -16.16 -21.88 0.23
CA SER A 38 -17.27 -22.65 -0.39
C SER A 38 -18.65 -21.97 -0.43
N ASP A 39 -18.85 -20.78 0.14
CA ASP A 39 -20.20 -20.20 0.25
C ASP A 39 -20.53 -19.04 -0.71
N ASN A 40 -19.66 -18.73 -1.67
CA ASN A 40 -19.88 -17.54 -2.51
C ASN A 40 -19.46 -17.82 -3.95
N THR A 41 -20.29 -18.55 -4.72
CA THR A 41 -20.07 -18.76 -6.16
C THR A 41 -21.12 -18.02 -7.00
N TYR A 42 -20.75 -17.64 -8.22
CA TYR A 42 -21.60 -16.95 -9.18
C TYR A 42 -21.58 -17.69 -10.52
N VAL A 43 -22.76 -17.95 -11.07
CA VAL A 43 -22.91 -18.53 -12.40
C VAL A 43 -23.10 -17.40 -13.41
N VAL A 44 -22.17 -17.30 -14.37
CA VAL A 44 -22.18 -16.30 -15.44
C VAL A 44 -23.47 -16.43 -16.26
N GLN A 45 -24.16 -15.32 -16.45
CA GLN A 45 -25.39 -15.24 -17.23
C GLN A 45 -25.15 -14.64 -18.62
N LYS A 46 -26.11 -14.82 -19.53
CA LYS A 46 -26.04 -14.20 -20.87
C LYS A 46 -26.05 -12.68 -20.72
N GLY A 47 -24.96 -12.03 -21.17
CA GLY A 47 -24.78 -10.58 -21.07
C GLY A 47 -23.86 -10.13 -19.93
N ASP A 48 -23.37 -11.05 -19.11
CA ASP A 48 -22.40 -10.71 -18.07
C ASP A 48 -21.00 -10.41 -18.64
N SER A 49 -20.26 -9.58 -17.90
CA SER A 49 -18.83 -9.37 -18.07
C SER A 49 -18.14 -9.50 -16.72
N LEU A 50 -16.84 -9.81 -16.70
CA LEU A 50 -16.06 -9.88 -15.46
C LEU A 50 -16.17 -8.58 -14.65
N TYR A 51 -16.25 -7.43 -15.33
CA TYR A 51 -16.45 -6.13 -14.71
C TYR A 51 -17.81 -6.03 -14.01
N LEU A 52 -18.90 -6.43 -14.66
CA LEU A 52 -20.24 -6.36 -14.08
C LEU A 52 -20.37 -7.30 -12.87
N ILE A 53 -19.76 -8.48 -12.95
CA ILE A 53 -19.73 -9.45 -11.84
C ILE A 53 -18.91 -8.88 -10.69
N ALA A 54 -17.68 -8.44 -10.95
CA ALA A 54 -16.82 -7.87 -9.91
C ALA A 54 -17.46 -6.65 -9.22
N LYS A 55 -18.07 -5.75 -10.00
CA LYS A 55 -18.81 -4.58 -9.51
C LYS A 55 -19.99 -4.98 -8.63
N LYS A 56 -20.77 -5.98 -9.03
CA LYS A 56 -21.92 -6.49 -8.28
C LYS A 56 -21.52 -6.99 -6.88
N TYR A 57 -20.32 -7.54 -6.74
CA TYR A 57 -19.82 -8.11 -5.50
C TYR A 57 -18.81 -7.21 -4.75
N GLY A 58 -18.58 -5.98 -5.23
CA GLY A 58 -17.67 -5.03 -4.58
C GLY A 58 -16.20 -5.47 -4.58
N ILE A 59 -15.79 -6.26 -5.56
CA ILE A 59 -14.42 -6.77 -5.74
C ILE A 59 -13.84 -6.24 -7.06
N THR A 60 -12.53 -6.39 -7.28
CA THR A 60 -11.91 -6.05 -8.56
C THR A 60 -11.97 -7.22 -9.55
N VAL A 61 -11.89 -6.92 -10.85
CA VAL A 61 -11.80 -7.94 -11.91
C VAL A 61 -10.57 -8.83 -11.68
N ASP A 62 -9.45 -8.25 -11.27
CA ASP A 62 -8.24 -9.01 -10.95
C ASP A 62 -8.45 -9.94 -9.76
N MET A 63 -9.11 -9.49 -8.69
CA MET A 63 -9.43 -10.36 -7.55
C MET A 63 -10.33 -11.53 -7.97
N LEU A 64 -11.35 -11.27 -8.80
CA LEU A 64 -12.24 -12.30 -9.35
C LEU A 64 -11.46 -13.28 -10.24
N LYS A 65 -10.59 -12.78 -11.12
CA LYS A 65 -9.74 -13.57 -12.01
C LYS A 65 -8.75 -14.42 -11.23
N SER A 66 -8.02 -13.83 -10.30
CA SER A 66 -7.04 -14.51 -9.45
C SER A 66 -7.68 -15.58 -8.58
N ALA A 67 -8.87 -15.32 -8.01
CA ALA A 67 -9.60 -16.32 -7.22
C ALA A 67 -10.01 -17.56 -8.03
N ASN A 68 -10.10 -17.43 -9.36
CA ASN A 68 -10.56 -18.48 -10.27
C ASN A 68 -9.47 -18.98 -11.22
N GLY A 69 -8.21 -18.55 -11.04
CA GLY A 69 -7.11 -18.86 -11.96
C GLY A 69 -7.36 -18.41 -13.41
N TYR A 70 -8.23 -17.42 -13.59
CA TYR A 70 -8.74 -17.00 -14.89
C TYR A 70 -7.88 -15.88 -15.48
N LYS A 71 -7.24 -16.13 -16.62
CA LYS A 71 -6.33 -15.15 -17.26
C LYS A 71 -6.98 -14.37 -18.39
N SER A 72 -8.02 -14.93 -19.02
CA SER A 72 -8.78 -14.30 -20.10
C SER A 72 -9.76 -13.27 -19.56
N ASP A 73 -10.11 -12.29 -20.39
CA ASP A 73 -11.22 -11.35 -20.11
C ASP A 73 -12.55 -11.83 -20.70
N ILE A 74 -12.52 -12.88 -21.52
CA ILE A 74 -13.70 -13.48 -22.16
C ILE A 74 -14.33 -14.46 -21.20
N ILE A 75 -15.64 -14.34 -20.92
CA ILE A 75 -16.42 -15.31 -20.14
C ILE A 75 -17.62 -15.82 -20.93
N TYR A 76 -18.10 -17.01 -20.59
CA TYR A 76 -19.22 -17.68 -21.25
C TYR A 76 -20.36 -17.92 -20.25
N PRO A 77 -21.62 -17.78 -20.66
CA PRO A 77 -22.76 -18.14 -19.84
C PRO A 77 -22.68 -19.60 -19.36
N GLY A 78 -23.02 -19.82 -18.09
CA GLY A 78 -22.92 -21.12 -17.42
C GLY A 78 -21.57 -21.38 -16.73
N GLN A 79 -20.55 -20.53 -16.94
CA GLN A 79 -19.30 -20.62 -16.17
C GLN A 79 -19.55 -20.29 -14.69
N VAL A 80 -18.89 -21.01 -13.80
CA VAL A 80 -19.00 -20.79 -12.34
C VAL A 80 -17.73 -20.11 -11.85
N PHE A 81 -17.88 -18.94 -11.23
CA PHE A 81 -16.81 -18.20 -10.58
C PHE A 81 -16.97 -18.26 -9.06
N ILE A 82 -15.88 -18.53 -8.36
CA ILE A 82 -15.75 -18.29 -6.92
C ILE A 82 -15.66 -16.78 -6.71
N ILE A 83 -16.63 -16.23 -6.01
CA ILE A 83 -16.65 -14.83 -5.57
C ILE A 83 -15.90 -14.76 -4.24
N PRO A 84 -14.70 -14.17 -4.19
CA PRO A 84 -14.03 -13.94 -2.91
C PRO A 84 -14.92 -13.07 -2.03
N SER A 85 -15.26 -13.53 -0.82
CA SER A 85 -15.91 -12.67 0.17
C SER A 85 -15.00 -11.48 0.43
N ALA A 86 -15.53 -10.28 0.23
CA ALA A 86 -14.93 -9.03 0.71
C ALA A 86 -15.00 -9.00 2.24
N THR A 87 -14.34 -9.97 2.88
CA THR A 87 -14.08 -9.91 4.30
C THR A 87 -13.08 -8.78 4.45
N SER A 88 -13.52 -7.72 5.11
CA SER A 88 -12.69 -6.60 5.56
C SER A 88 -11.66 -7.11 6.58
N SER A 89 -10.73 -7.90 6.10
CA SER A 89 -9.57 -8.44 6.80
C SER A 89 -8.48 -8.51 5.75
N ARG A 90 -7.80 -7.37 5.58
CA ARG A 90 -6.51 -7.28 4.88
C ARG A 90 -5.50 -8.18 5.61
N THR A 91 -5.50 -9.45 5.26
CA THR A 91 -4.43 -10.40 5.56
C THR A 91 -4.00 -11.00 4.23
N TYR A 92 -3.22 -10.21 3.49
CA TYR A 92 -2.49 -10.69 2.32
C TYR A 92 -1.34 -11.58 2.79
N GLN A 93 -1.42 -12.87 2.46
CA GLN A 93 -0.24 -13.71 2.31
C GLN A 93 0.41 -13.32 0.99
N ASP A 94 1.47 -12.54 1.12
CA ASP A 94 2.74 -12.67 0.41
C ASP A 94 2.69 -13.14 -1.05
N VAL A 95 2.61 -12.16 -1.96
CA VAL A 95 3.25 -12.25 -3.27
C VAL A 95 4.35 -11.21 -3.29
N SER A 96 5.57 -11.69 -3.14
CA SER A 96 6.84 -10.98 -3.19
C SER A 96 6.95 -9.99 -4.35
N ARG A 97 6.58 -8.72 -4.08
CA ARG A 97 7.04 -7.50 -4.78
C ARG A 97 7.40 -6.39 -3.79
N GLY A 98 7.94 -6.79 -2.64
CA GLY A 98 8.22 -5.93 -1.50
C GLY A 98 7.35 -6.33 -0.32
N SER A 99 7.98 -6.73 0.78
CA SER A 99 7.30 -6.96 2.05
C SER A 99 6.55 -5.68 2.45
N ILE A 100 5.22 -5.75 2.58
CA ILE A 100 4.42 -4.62 3.08
C ILE A 100 4.61 -4.58 4.60
N GLU A 101 5.35 -3.59 5.08
CA GLU A 101 5.48 -3.27 6.50
C GLU A 101 4.30 -2.39 6.96
N ARG A 102 3.96 -2.49 8.25
CA ARG A 102 2.83 -1.75 8.85
C ARG A 102 3.36 -0.72 9.85
N GLY A 103 3.59 0.50 9.36
CA GLY A 103 3.70 1.70 10.20
C GLY A 103 2.34 2.37 10.38
N VAL A 104 2.33 3.68 10.63
CA VAL A 104 1.07 4.46 10.69
C VAL A 104 0.35 4.50 9.34
N ILE A 105 1.08 4.27 8.26
CA ILE A 105 0.56 3.97 6.92
C ILE A 105 1.15 2.63 6.44
N PRO A 106 0.45 1.86 5.59
CA PRO A 106 1.04 0.70 4.93
C PRO A 106 2.09 1.15 3.90
N TYR A 107 3.24 0.48 3.86
CA TYR A 107 4.30 0.79 2.89
C TYR A 107 5.08 -0.48 2.50
N THR A 108 5.64 -0.51 1.28
CA THR A 108 6.58 -1.57 0.87
C THR A 108 8.02 -1.23 1.25
N LYS A 109 8.91 -2.24 1.23
CA LYS A 109 10.35 -2.02 1.43
C LYS A 109 10.95 -1.04 0.41
N GLU A 110 10.46 -1.05 -0.82
CA GLU A 110 10.88 -0.14 -1.88
C GLU A 110 10.39 1.29 -1.61
N GLU A 111 9.18 1.45 -1.09
CA GLU A 111 8.66 2.76 -0.66
C GLU A 111 9.41 3.31 0.56
N PHE A 112 9.81 2.44 1.49
CA PHE A 112 10.68 2.80 2.61
C PHE A 112 12.03 3.33 2.13
N ASP A 113 12.67 2.59 1.23
CA ASP A 113 13.95 3.00 0.63
C ASP A 113 13.80 4.31 -0.15
N LEU A 114 12.73 4.44 -0.96
CA LEU A 114 12.42 5.68 -1.68
C LEU A 114 12.24 6.87 -0.74
N LEU A 115 11.51 6.70 0.38
CA LEU A 115 11.32 7.73 1.39
C LEU A 115 12.66 8.14 2.03
N ALA A 116 13.50 7.19 2.40
CA ALA A 116 14.81 7.47 3.00
C ALA A 116 15.75 8.22 2.02
N ARG A 117 15.71 7.85 0.74
CA ARG A 117 16.49 8.55 -0.30
C ARG A 117 15.99 9.97 -0.52
N LEU A 118 14.66 10.17 -0.48
CA LEU A 118 14.09 11.50 -0.55
C LEU A 118 14.55 12.36 0.64
N VAL A 119 14.48 11.84 1.86
CA VAL A 119 14.95 12.54 3.07
C VAL A 119 16.43 12.91 2.97
N THR A 120 17.25 12.01 2.43
CA THR A 120 18.66 12.31 2.17
C THR A 120 18.77 13.49 1.19
N ALA A 121 18.02 13.46 0.10
CA ALA A 121 18.11 14.49 -0.93
C ALA A 121 17.60 15.87 -0.49
N GLU A 122 16.62 15.89 0.40
CA GLU A 122 15.96 17.13 0.85
C GLU A 122 16.60 17.70 2.12
N ALA A 123 17.27 16.88 2.95
CA ALA A 123 17.66 17.27 4.30
C ALA A 123 19.01 16.69 4.79
N ASP A 124 19.93 16.24 3.93
CA ASP A 124 21.17 15.57 4.39
C ASP A 124 22.01 16.41 5.38
N GLY A 125 22.11 17.72 5.11
CA GLY A 125 22.85 18.70 5.92
C GLY A 125 22.05 19.35 7.06
N GLU A 126 20.78 18.98 7.21
CA GLU A 126 19.88 19.53 8.24
C GLU A 126 19.94 18.69 9.52
N PRO A 127 19.54 19.24 10.69
CA PRO A 127 19.51 18.49 11.93
C PRO A 127 18.59 17.27 11.82
N TYR A 128 18.89 16.21 12.58
CA TYR A 128 18.11 14.95 12.54
C TYR A 128 16.59 15.16 12.67
N LYS A 129 16.17 16.11 13.52
CA LYS A 129 14.75 16.47 13.70
C LYS A 129 14.10 17.00 12.40
N ALA A 130 14.85 17.70 11.55
CA ALA A 130 14.38 18.17 10.25
C ALA A 130 14.25 17.00 9.25
N LYS A 131 15.18 16.04 9.29
CA LYS A 131 15.09 14.80 8.50
C LYS A 131 13.80 14.02 8.82
N VAL A 132 13.47 13.89 10.11
CA VAL A 132 12.20 13.26 10.56
C VAL A 132 10.99 14.06 10.09
N ALA A 133 11.07 15.40 10.17
CA ALA A 133 9.99 16.30 9.74
C ALA A 133 9.69 16.19 8.24
N VAL A 134 10.71 16.11 7.38
CA VAL A 134 10.52 15.90 5.92
C VAL A 134 9.80 14.57 5.65
N ALA A 135 10.24 13.49 6.30
CA ALA A 135 9.58 12.19 6.18
C ALA A 135 8.11 12.25 6.67
N ALA A 136 7.86 12.93 7.78
CA ALA A 136 6.52 13.09 8.34
C ALA A 136 5.58 13.85 7.39
N VAL A 137 6.05 14.87 6.68
CA VAL A 137 5.25 15.58 5.66
C VAL A 137 4.77 14.62 4.55
N VAL A 138 5.62 13.73 4.06
CA VAL A 138 5.23 12.73 3.05
C VAL A 138 4.13 11.83 3.59
N ILE A 139 4.28 11.36 4.84
CA ILE A 139 3.29 10.51 5.50
C ILE A 139 1.96 11.26 5.73
N ASN A 140 2.02 12.53 6.10
CA ASN A 140 0.85 13.39 6.29
C ASN A 140 0.09 13.59 4.97
N ARG A 141 0.82 13.74 3.86
CA ARG A 141 0.21 13.76 2.52
C ARG A 141 -0.47 12.43 2.20
N VAL A 142 0.18 11.29 2.44
CA VAL A 142 -0.45 9.97 2.22
C VAL A 142 -1.73 9.79 3.04
N LYS A 143 -1.78 10.35 4.26
CA LYS A 143 -2.98 10.32 5.11
C LYS A 143 -4.06 11.30 4.68
N SER A 144 -3.71 12.35 3.95
CA SER A 144 -4.62 13.40 3.55
C SER A 144 -5.44 12.97 2.34
N SER A 145 -6.73 13.29 2.32
CA SER A 145 -7.63 12.95 1.22
C SER A 145 -7.40 13.75 -0.06
N ILE A 146 -6.57 14.81 0.00
CA ILE A 146 -6.27 15.70 -1.14
C ILE A 146 -5.01 15.27 -1.90
N PHE A 147 -4.24 14.32 -1.37
CA PHE A 147 -3.01 13.81 -1.97
C PHE A 147 -3.15 12.32 -2.31
N PRO A 148 -2.24 11.77 -3.14
CA PRO A 148 -2.20 10.34 -3.38
C PRO A 148 -2.00 9.51 -2.11
N ASN A 149 -2.49 8.28 -2.13
CA ASN A 149 -2.58 7.41 -0.95
C ASN A 149 -1.41 6.41 -0.80
N THR A 150 -0.32 6.59 -1.54
CA THR A 150 0.90 5.79 -1.40
C THR A 150 2.13 6.70 -1.32
N ILE A 151 3.19 6.24 -0.64
CA ILE A 151 4.43 7.02 -0.50
C ILE A 151 5.00 7.30 -1.88
N LYS A 152 5.05 6.27 -2.74
CA LYS A 152 5.53 6.42 -4.10
C LYS A 152 4.74 7.49 -4.85
N ASP A 153 3.43 7.42 -4.86
CA ASP A 153 2.62 8.36 -5.63
C ASP A 153 2.71 9.79 -5.08
N VAL A 154 2.86 9.97 -3.77
CA VAL A 154 3.14 11.29 -3.18
C VAL A 154 4.49 11.83 -3.64
N ILE A 155 5.53 10.99 -3.66
CA ILE A 155 6.89 11.41 -4.05
C ILE A 155 6.96 11.75 -5.55
N TYR A 156 6.26 11.00 -6.39
CA TYR A 156 6.20 11.25 -7.84
C TYR A 156 5.06 12.19 -8.23
N HIS A 157 4.31 12.74 -7.27
CA HIS A 157 3.18 13.62 -7.55
C HIS A 157 3.65 14.91 -8.24
N VAL A 158 3.00 15.23 -9.34
CA VAL A 158 3.15 16.47 -10.11
C VAL A 158 1.93 17.35 -9.86
N ASP A 159 2.15 18.64 -9.68
CA ASP A 159 1.05 19.60 -9.60
C ASP A 159 0.30 19.74 -10.95
N ASP A 160 -0.81 20.47 -10.96
CA ASP A 160 -1.63 20.72 -12.15
C ASP A 160 -0.86 21.42 -13.30
N TYR A 161 0.33 21.96 -13.01
CA TYR A 161 1.22 22.64 -13.95
C TYR A 161 2.43 21.79 -14.36
N GLY A 162 2.51 20.53 -13.90
CA GLY A 162 3.58 19.58 -14.23
C GLY A 162 4.87 19.77 -13.44
N ASN A 163 4.87 20.55 -12.35
CA ASN A 163 6.02 20.72 -11.47
C ASN A 163 6.05 19.65 -10.39
N TYR A 164 7.21 19.04 -10.20
CA TYR A 164 7.43 18.10 -9.11
C TYR A 164 7.68 18.86 -7.82
N GLN A 165 6.96 18.46 -6.76
CA GLN A 165 7.16 19.04 -5.43
C GLN A 165 8.50 18.61 -4.80
N PHE A 166 9.06 17.49 -5.26
CA PHE A 166 10.34 16.94 -4.83
C PHE A 166 11.35 16.99 -5.99
N THR A 167 12.21 18.00 -5.99
CA THR A 167 13.21 18.23 -7.05
C THR A 167 14.20 17.07 -7.28
N PRO A 168 14.57 16.24 -6.27
CA PRO A 168 15.49 15.10 -6.43
C PRO A 168 14.96 13.96 -7.31
N VAL A 169 13.66 13.96 -7.60
CA VAL A 169 13.02 12.96 -8.48
C VAL A 169 13.37 13.24 -9.94
N LEU A 170 13.39 14.51 -10.34
CA LEU A 170 13.63 14.96 -11.72
C LEU A 170 15.09 14.78 -12.17
N ASN A 171 16.04 15.06 -11.29
CA ASN A 171 17.48 15.04 -11.59
C ASN A 171 18.13 13.65 -11.39
N GLY A 172 17.32 12.62 -11.07
CA GLY A 172 17.79 11.26 -10.82
C GLY A 172 18.58 11.09 -9.52
N TRP A 173 18.65 12.11 -8.67
CA TRP A 173 19.37 12.06 -7.39
C TRP A 173 18.70 11.09 -6.40
N ILE A 174 17.40 10.86 -6.57
CA ILE A 174 16.62 9.83 -5.87
C ILE A 174 17.13 8.40 -6.11
N ASN A 175 18.02 8.18 -7.07
CA ASN A 175 18.67 6.87 -7.30
C ASN A 175 19.89 6.63 -6.41
N ARG A 176 20.37 7.64 -5.69
CA ARG A 176 21.49 7.50 -4.74
C ARG A 176 21.03 6.78 -3.47
N PRO A 177 21.91 6.00 -2.83
CA PRO A 177 21.56 5.35 -1.56
C PRO A 177 21.29 6.39 -0.47
N ALA A 178 20.36 6.07 0.43
CA ALA A 178 20.02 6.92 1.57
C ALA A 178 21.14 6.95 2.62
N SER A 179 21.32 8.07 3.31
CA SER A 179 22.22 8.16 4.46
C SER A 179 21.64 7.42 5.68
N ALA A 180 22.50 6.94 6.58
CA ALA A 180 22.07 6.16 7.75
C ALA A 180 21.11 6.95 8.66
N ASP A 181 21.34 8.26 8.78
CA ASP A 181 20.45 9.18 9.49
C ASP A 181 19.08 9.28 8.83
N ALA A 182 19.03 9.38 7.50
CA ALA A 182 17.79 9.48 6.74
C ALA A 182 16.96 8.20 6.81
N ILE A 183 17.62 7.02 6.79
CA ILE A 183 16.96 5.72 7.00
C ILE A 183 16.31 5.67 8.39
N SER A 184 17.04 6.11 9.42
CA SER A 184 16.54 6.14 10.79
C SER A 184 15.38 7.12 10.94
N ALA A 185 15.51 8.32 10.37
CA ALA A 185 14.49 9.35 10.38
C ALA A 185 13.19 8.92 9.65
N ALA A 186 13.32 8.27 8.50
CA ALA A 186 12.18 7.73 7.76
C ALA A 186 11.44 6.65 8.56
N ARG A 187 12.17 5.76 9.23
CA ARG A 187 11.59 4.74 10.12
C ARG A 187 10.85 5.37 11.30
N GLU A 188 11.44 6.39 11.91
CA GLU A 188 10.85 7.10 13.05
C GLU A 188 9.57 7.86 12.67
N ALA A 189 9.55 8.47 11.48
CA ALA A 189 8.32 9.07 10.97
C ALA A 189 7.24 8.02 10.68
N LEU A 190 7.61 6.88 10.09
CA LEU A 190 6.69 5.77 9.81
C LEU A 190 6.17 5.07 11.06
N SER A 191 6.90 5.12 12.19
CA SER A 191 6.39 4.65 13.49
C SER A 191 5.42 5.64 14.14
N GLY A 192 5.33 6.88 13.62
CA GLY A 192 4.32 7.87 13.97
C GLY A 192 4.85 9.15 14.60
N VAL A 193 6.17 9.34 14.63
CA VAL A 193 6.76 10.59 15.12
C VAL A 193 6.59 11.69 14.07
N ASP A 194 5.93 12.78 14.44
CA ASP A 194 5.80 13.96 13.58
C ASP A 194 6.18 15.24 14.34
N PRO A 195 7.40 15.76 14.15
CA PRO A 195 7.85 17.03 14.75
C PRO A 195 7.10 18.26 14.25
N THR A 196 6.36 18.14 13.14
CA THR A 196 5.63 19.24 12.49
C THR A 196 4.16 19.27 12.85
N ASN A 197 3.65 18.22 13.49
CA ASN A 197 2.26 18.08 13.91
C ASN A 197 1.23 18.22 12.76
N GLY A 198 1.52 17.63 11.60
CA GLY A 198 0.59 17.60 10.46
C GLY A 198 0.93 18.55 9.32
N ALA A 199 2.18 19.03 9.22
CA ALA A 199 2.55 19.87 8.08
C ALA A 199 2.42 19.12 6.75
N LEU A 200 2.02 19.86 5.71
CA LEU A 200 1.85 19.34 4.35
C LEU A 200 2.83 19.98 3.37
N TYR A 201 3.51 21.06 3.75
CA TYR A 201 4.47 21.78 2.93
C TYR A 201 5.72 22.09 3.74
N TYR A 202 6.85 22.23 3.07
CA TYR A 202 8.09 22.75 3.65
C TYR A 202 8.90 23.49 2.61
N PHE A 203 9.80 24.36 3.06
CA PHE A 203 10.72 25.12 2.22
C PHE A 203 11.91 25.63 3.03
N ASP A 204 13.00 25.98 2.35
CA ASP A 204 14.15 26.65 2.97
C ASP A 204 13.80 28.09 3.34
N GLN A 205 14.24 28.56 4.51
CA GLN A 205 13.99 29.93 4.98
C GLN A 205 14.49 31.05 4.06
N SER A 206 15.41 30.75 3.12
CA SER A 206 15.87 31.67 2.08
C SER A 206 14.95 31.74 0.85
N SER A 207 13.88 30.93 0.81
CA SER A 207 12.92 30.90 -0.30
C SER A 207 12.24 32.26 -0.49
N THR A 208 12.16 32.70 -1.74
CA THR A 208 11.50 33.95 -2.15
C THR A 208 10.04 33.77 -2.52
N ASN A 209 9.48 32.56 -2.40
CA ASN A 209 8.12 32.27 -2.82
C ASN A 209 7.09 32.83 -1.83
N ALA A 210 6.42 33.93 -2.22
CA ALA A 210 5.43 34.61 -1.40
C ALA A 210 4.22 33.73 -1.00
N TRP A 211 3.85 32.76 -1.85
CA TRP A 211 2.74 31.85 -1.54
C TRP A 211 3.08 30.93 -0.38
N LEU A 212 4.29 30.35 -0.34
CA LEU A 212 4.76 29.49 0.75
C LEU A 212 4.78 30.25 2.10
N TRP A 213 5.19 31.52 2.08
CA TRP A 213 5.17 32.40 3.25
C TRP A 213 3.76 32.79 3.72
N SER A 214 2.74 32.62 2.88
CA SER A 214 1.34 32.91 3.23
C SER A 214 0.64 31.76 3.97
N LEU A 215 1.26 30.57 4.00
CA LEU A 215 0.71 29.39 4.66
C LEU A 215 0.92 29.46 6.19
N PRO A 216 0.00 28.90 7.00
CA PRO A 216 0.18 28.83 8.44
C PRO A 216 1.42 27.98 8.79
N ILE A 217 2.36 28.59 9.53
CA ILE A 217 3.61 27.93 9.93
C ILE A 217 3.32 26.90 11.02
N ALA A 218 3.75 25.66 10.78
CA ALA A 218 3.65 24.55 11.71
C ALA A 218 4.89 24.42 12.60
N ALA A 219 6.09 24.50 12.00
CA ALA A 219 7.36 24.40 12.72
C ALA A 219 8.51 25.05 11.96
N ARG A 220 9.58 25.40 12.69
CA ARG A 220 10.88 25.80 12.14
C ARG A 220 11.94 24.88 12.73
N ILE A 221 12.68 24.17 11.88
CA ILE A 221 13.64 23.16 12.31
C ILE A 221 14.86 23.26 11.39
N GLY A 222 16.01 23.65 11.95
CA GLY A 222 17.18 23.97 11.13
C GLY A 222 16.91 25.18 10.23
N ASN A 223 17.28 25.08 8.95
CA ASN A 223 16.96 26.10 7.95
C ASN A 223 15.60 25.89 7.29
N MET A 224 14.87 24.83 7.68
CA MET A 224 13.60 24.46 7.07
C MET A 224 12.41 25.06 7.82
N VAL A 225 11.45 25.57 7.05
CA VAL A 225 10.15 26.04 7.53
C VAL A 225 9.08 25.07 7.06
N PHE A 226 8.25 24.59 7.97
CA PHE A 226 7.16 23.64 7.71
C PHE A 226 5.82 24.34 7.89
N CYS A 227 4.88 24.08 6.99
CA CYS A 227 3.57 24.74 6.95
C CYS A 227 2.41 23.75 6.75
N TYR A 228 1.25 24.12 7.28
CA TYR A 228 -0.02 23.43 7.03
C TYR A 228 -0.55 23.73 5.63
N GLY A 229 -1.39 22.84 5.12
CA GLY A 229 -2.25 23.16 3.97
C GLY A 229 -3.46 23.99 4.36
N ARG A 230 -4.11 24.58 3.35
CA ARG A 230 -5.42 25.21 3.51
C ARG A 230 -6.54 24.21 3.34
#